data_AF-A0A945NG58-F1
#
_entry.id   AF-A0A945NG58-F1
#
_cell.length_a   1.000
_cell.length_b   1.000
_cell.length_c   1.000
_cell.angle_alpha   90.00
_cell.angle_beta   90.00
_cell.angle_gamma   90.00
#
_symmetry.space_group_name_H-M   'P 1'
#
loop_
_entity.id
_entity.type
_entity.pdbx_description
1 polymer ?
#
loop_
_entity_poly.entity_id
_entity_poly.type
_entity_poly.pdbx_seq_one_letter_code
_entity_poly.pdbx_strand_id
1 'polypeptide(L)'
;MAIQSADHIPILDIGAFLSGDESTAIEVASQLRWIQEEIGFYYIVNHGLSAELIQRAIEQVRGLHSLPMADKLKLKVDEDTTGYVPINSTIYVTTDAGDNDQYDLNENYRIVRERKADHPSIQAGRRFTGPNKWPPQDLLPDFKSTMLEYYNAMENLGRALLPLYARALDLAPDYFDELFTDPTWLTRNVHYPAAPAKDNQFGISPHTDHGFITLLPVSKVPGLEVKTQTGEWMTGDYVEGAMIVNSGDFMQKWTNGRFIATPHRVLAPKEERYISAFFFNPNWDVRSEPLPSCVSAEAPAQFDVTTFHEHLCNYVDRNYSKSSGGQADEQTSDPAVS
;
A
#
# COMPACT_ATOMS: atom_id res chain seq x y z
N MET A 1 17.11 -25.47 4.78
CA MET A 1 18.15 -24.88 3.91
C MET A 1 17.52 -24.57 2.57
N ALA A 2 17.94 -23.47 1.93
CA ALA A 2 17.37 -22.74 0.78
C ALA A 2 16.41 -21.61 1.22
N ILE A 3 16.63 -20.34 0.87
CA ILE A 3 17.36 -19.78 -0.28
C ILE A 3 18.34 -18.67 0.16
N GLN A 4 19.62 -18.86 -0.17
CA GLN A 4 20.69 -17.87 -0.15
C GLN A 4 20.80 -17.26 -1.57
N SER A 5 20.10 -16.17 -1.83
CA SER A 5 20.59 -15.02 -2.60
C SER A 5 19.52 -13.93 -2.62
N ALA A 6 19.95 -12.67 -2.57
CA ALA A 6 19.07 -11.51 -2.71
C ALA A 6 18.76 -11.21 -4.19
N ASP A 7 18.62 -12.24 -5.02
CA ASP A 7 18.43 -12.10 -6.47
C ASP A 7 16.94 -12.12 -6.87
N HIS A 8 16.06 -12.59 -5.98
CA HIS A 8 14.61 -12.65 -6.18
C HIS A 8 13.84 -12.28 -4.91
N ILE A 9 12.62 -11.80 -5.08
CA ILE A 9 11.71 -11.50 -3.96
C ILE A 9 11.32 -12.83 -3.29
N PRO A 10 11.56 -13.02 -1.98
CA PRO A 10 11.27 -14.28 -1.28
C PRO A 10 9.79 -14.65 -1.30
N ILE A 11 9.48 -15.94 -1.23
CA ILE A 11 8.11 -16.46 -1.08
C ILE A 11 7.96 -17.05 0.32
N LEU A 12 6.93 -16.61 1.04
CA LEU A 12 6.54 -17.08 2.36
C LEU A 12 5.20 -17.82 2.26
N ASP A 13 5.20 -19.12 2.57
CA ASP A 13 3.97 -19.90 2.68
C ASP A 13 3.35 -19.69 4.07
N ILE A 14 2.14 -19.13 4.12
CA ILE A 14 1.41 -18.87 5.37
C ILE A 14 0.22 -19.81 5.58
N GLY A 15 0.01 -20.79 4.70
CA GLY A 15 -1.19 -21.65 4.71
C GLY A 15 -1.31 -22.50 5.98
N ALA A 16 -0.21 -23.12 6.41
CA ALA A 16 -0.19 -23.94 7.63
C ALA A 16 -0.40 -23.08 8.89
N PHE A 17 0.20 -21.89 8.92
CA PHE A 17 0.00 -20.92 9.99
C PHE A 17 -1.47 -20.48 10.08
N LEU A 18 -2.09 -20.08 8.96
CA LEU A 18 -3.49 -19.68 8.92
C LEU A 18 -4.46 -20.83 9.28
N SER A 19 -4.03 -22.08 9.13
CA SER A 19 -4.79 -23.27 9.53
C SER A 19 -4.67 -23.60 11.02
N GLY A 20 -3.90 -22.83 11.79
CA GLY A 20 -3.74 -23.00 13.23
C GLY A 20 -2.62 -23.95 13.65
N ASP A 21 -1.71 -24.33 12.75
CA ASP A 21 -0.54 -25.13 13.11
C ASP A 21 0.54 -24.26 13.77
N GLU A 22 0.46 -24.14 15.10
CA GLU A 22 1.42 -23.38 15.91
C GLU A 22 2.87 -23.85 15.74
N SER A 23 3.11 -25.11 15.33
CA SER A 23 4.48 -25.59 15.10
C SER A 23 5.14 -24.90 13.90
N THR A 24 4.34 -24.42 12.95
CA THR A 24 4.80 -23.64 11.79
C THR A 24 4.92 -22.15 12.08
N ALA A 25 4.22 -21.63 13.09
CA ALA A 25 4.21 -20.20 13.41
C ALA A 25 5.62 -19.66 13.74
N ILE A 26 6.44 -20.45 14.44
CA ILE A 26 7.81 -20.08 14.80
C ILE A 26 8.73 -20.01 13.57
N GLU A 27 8.64 -21.00 12.70
CA GLU A 27 9.44 -21.07 11.47
C GLU A 27 9.06 -19.93 10.51
N VAL A 28 7.76 -19.75 10.25
CA VAL A 28 7.25 -18.67 9.38
C VAL A 28 7.63 -17.29 9.95
N ALA A 29 7.53 -17.09 11.27
CA ALA A 29 7.95 -15.82 11.89
C ALA A 29 9.46 -15.57 11.80
N SER A 30 10.28 -16.63 11.86
CA SER A 30 11.73 -16.52 11.68
C SER A 30 12.10 -16.17 10.23
N GLN A 31 11.42 -16.75 9.25
CA GLN A 31 11.57 -16.38 7.83
C GLN A 31 11.11 -14.93 7.59
N LEU A 32 9.94 -14.56 8.11
CA LEU A 32 9.42 -13.20 8.01
C LEU A 32 10.38 -12.18 8.61
N ARG A 33 10.97 -12.46 9.78
CA ARG A 33 11.97 -11.60 10.41
C ARG A 33 13.16 -11.36 9.49
N TRP A 34 13.77 -12.42 8.96
CA TRP A 34 14.90 -12.29 8.05
C TRP A 34 14.52 -11.47 6.81
N ILE A 35 13.36 -11.76 6.20
CA ILE A 35 12.84 -11.01 5.07
C ILE A 35 12.72 -9.51 5.41
N GLN A 36 12.18 -9.17 6.57
CA GLN A 36 11.93 -7.78 6.98
C GLN A 36 13.20 -7.02 7.37
N GLU A 37 14.22 -7.71 7.89
CA GLU A 37 15.52 -7.14 8.25
C GLU A 37 16.41 -6.95 7.01
N GLU A 38 16.30 -7.83 6.01
CA GLU A 38 17.20 -7.85 4.85
C GLU A 38 16.59 -7.24 3.56
N ILE A 39 15.29 -7.41 3.33
CA ILE A 39 14.66 -7.14 2.03
C ILE A 39 13.45 -6.21 2.13
N GLY A 40 12.62 -6.34 3.17
CA GLY A 40 11.40 -5.54 3.39
C GLY A 40 10.26 -5.80 2.39
N PHE A 41 10.44 -6.74 1.46
CA PHE A 41 9.47 -7.15 0.42
C PHE A 41 9.46 -8.67 0.28
N TYR A 42 8.27 -9.24 0.09
CA TYR A 42 8.08 -10.69 -0.10
C TYR A 42 6.74 -11.00 -0.74
N TYR A 43 6.62 -12.22 -1.28
CA TYR A 43 5.35 -12.82 -1.63
C TYR A 43 4.80 -13.63 -0.44
N ILE A 44 3.49 -13.62 -0.27
CA ILE A 44 2.76 -14.64 0.48
C ILE A 44 1.97 -15.53 -0.47
N VAL A 45 1.92 -16.83 -0.16
CA VAL A 45 1.07 -17.82 -0.84
C VAL A 45 0.18 -18.53 0.17
N ASN A 46 -0.87 -19.21 -0.32
CA ASN A 46 -1.87 -19.86 0.53
C ASN A 46 -2.53 -18.92 1.54
N HIS A 47 -2.71 -17.65 1.17
CA HIS A 47 -3.25 -16.58 2.01
C HIS A 47 -4.79 -16.63 2.19
N GLY A 48 -5.47 -17.58 1.55
CA GLY A 48 -6.90 -17.87 1.77
C GLY A 48 -7.89 -16.90 1.10
N LEU A 49 -7.46 -15.90 0.34
CA LEU A 49 -8.37 -15.05 -0.44
C LEU A 49 -8.73 -15.74 -1.76
N SER A 50 -10.01 -15.69 -2.13
CA SER A 50 -10.51 -16.22 -3.40
C SER A 50 -9.90 -15.47 -4.58
N ALA A 51 -9.37 -16.23 -5.55
CA ALA A 51 -8.87 -15.68 -6.80
C ALA A 51 -9.99 -14.98 -7.59
N GLU A 52 -11.21 -15.52 -7.54
CA GLU A 52 -12.40 -14.94 -8.15
C GLU A 52 -12.78 -13.59 -7.53
N LEU A 53 -12.66 -13.44 -6.20
CA LEU A 53 -12.89 -12.17 -5.53
C LEU A 53 -11.85 -11.11 -5.93
N ILE A 54 -10.57 -11.48 -5.96
CA ILE A 54 -9.49 -10.60 -6.43
C ILE A 54 -9.75 -10.18 -7.87
N GLN A 55 -10.09 -11.12 -8.75
CA GLN A 55 -10.39 -10.83 -10.16
C GLN A 55 -11.57 -9.86 -10.29
N ARG A 56 -12.70 -10.14 -9.63
CA ARG A 56 -13.86 -9.24 -9.63
C ARG A 56 -13.50 -7.84 -9.16
N ALA A 57 -12.71 -7.70 -8.10
CA ALA A 57 -12.28 -6.39 -7.60
C ALA A 57 -11.43 -5.64 -8.63
N ILE A 58 -10.47 -6.30 -9.28
CA ILE A 58 -9.64 -5.69 -10.33
C ILE A 58 -10.49 -5.31 -11.57
N GLU A 59 -11.51 -6.09 -11.91
CA GLU A 59 -12.47 -5.74 -12.96
C GLU A 59 -13.28 -4.48 -12.62
N GLN A 60 -13.66 -4.29 -11.35
CA GLN A 60 -14.29 -3.05 -10.88
C GLN A 60 -13.34 -1.84 -10.97
N VAL A 61 -12.05 -2.02 -10.63
CA VAL A 61 -11.02 -0.98 -10.81
C VAL A 61 -10.86 -0.61 -12.28
N ARG A 62 -10.86 -1.60 -13.18
CA ARG A 62 -10.85 -1.35 -14.64
C ARG A 62 -12.10 -0.59 -15.09
N GLY A 63 -13.28 -1.01 -14.63
CA GLY A 63 -14.54 -0.33 -14.96
C GLY A 63 -14.55 1.14 -14.52
N LEU A 64 -14.05 1.42 -13.32
CA LEU A 64 -13.89 2.77 -12.79
C LEU A 64 -13.00 3.65 -13.68
N HIS A 65 -11.81 3.17 -14.05
CA HIS A 65 -10.88 3.95 -14.86
C HIS A 65 -11.31 4.07 -16.32
N SER A 66 -12.21 3.19 -16.77
CA SER A 66 -12.85 3.26 -18.09
C SER A 66 -14.00 4.28 -18.18
N LEU A 67 -14.44 4.86 -17.05
CA LEU A 67 -15.48 5.90 -17.06
C LEU A 67 -15.00 7.15 -17.82
N PRO A 68 -15.91 7.90 -18.45
CA PRO A 68 -15.59 9.20 -19.04
C PRO A 68 -14.90 10.11 -18.02
N MET A 69 -13.89 10.87 -18.45
CA MET A 69 -13.12 11.75 -17.58
C MET A 69 -14.03 12.71 -16.78
N ALA A 70 -15.10 13.23 -17.41
CA ALA A 70 -16.06 14.09 -16.74
C ALA A 70 -16.74 13.43 -15.53
N ASP A 71 -16.96 12.11 -15.56
CA ASP A 71 -17.55 11.37 -14.44
C ASP A 71 -16.50 11.07 -13.35
N LYS A 72 -15.27 10.70 -13.75
CA LYS A 72 -14.16 10.53 -12.81
C LYS A 72 -13.84 11.82 -12.05
N LEU A 73 -13.88 12.98 -12.73
CA LEU A 73 -13.63 14.29 -12.12
C LEU A 73 -14.71 14.73 -11.12
N LYS A 74 -15.96 14.25 -11.23
CA LYS A 74 -16.98 14.48 -10.18
C LYS A 74 -16.60 13.82 -8.86
N LEU A 75 -15.75 12.78 -8.91
CA LEU A 75 -15.27 12.02 -7.77
C LEU A 75 -13.86 12.46 -7.34
N LYS A 76 -13.35 13.59 -7.83
CA LYS A 76 -11.99 14.06 -7.57
C LYS A 76 -11.67 14.14 -6.07
N VAL A 77 -10.43 13.84 -5.74
CA VAL A 77 -9.88 13.95 -4.39
C VAL A 77 -10.09 15.35 -3.79
N ASP A 78 -10.39 15.40 -2.49
CA ASP A 78 -10.54 16.62 -1.70
C ASP A 78 -9.56 16.65 -0.51
N GLU A 79 -9.77 17.58 0.43
CA GLU A 79 -8.91 17.76 1.62
C GLU A 79 -8.95 16.55 2.57
N ASP A 80 -10.04 15.76 2.53
CA ASP A 80 -10.18 14.49 3.25
C ASP A 80 -9.47 13.33 2.55
N THR A 81 -8.99 13.58 1.32
CA THR A 81 -8.09 12.77 0.49
C THR A 81 -8.69 11.47 -0.09
N THR A 82 -10.01 11.34 -0.12
CA THR A 82 -10.71 10.23 -0.79
C THR A 82 -11.15 10.59 -2.21
N GLY A 83 -11.16 9.61 -3.12
CA GLY A 83 -11.62 9.80 -4.49
C GLY A 83 -10.52 9.77 -5.55
N TYR A 84 -10.83 10.33 -6.72
CA TYR A 84 -10.05 10.24 -7.94
C TYR A 84 -8.89 11.24 -7.99
N VAL A 85 -7.71 10.73 -8.34
CA VAL A 85 -6.45 11.45 -8.56
C VAL A 85 -6.09 11.29 -10.04
N PRO A 86 -6.15 12.38 -10.84
CA PRO A 86 -5.88 12.32 -12.28
C PRO A 86 -4.46 11.89 -12.62
N ILE A 87 -4.27 11.38 -13.84
CA ILE A 87 -2.93 11.14 -14.39
C ILE A 87 -2.11 12.42 -14.44
N ASN A 88 -0.78 12.29 -14.32
CA ASN A 88 0.18 13.39 -14.33
C ASN A 88 -0.04 14.45 -13.23
N SER A 89 -0.69 14.09 -12.12
CA SER A 89 -0.96 15.04 -11.02
C SER A 89 -0.04 14.87 -9.81
N THR A 90 0.90 13.92 -9.85
CA THR A 90 1.75 13.56 -8.71
C THR A 90 3.22 13.48 -9.13
N ILE A 91 4.07 14.12 -8.33
CA ILE A 91 5.51 13.87 -8.27
C ILE A 91 5.79 13.39 -6.85
N TYR A 92 6.20 12.14 -6.68
CA TYR A 92 6.62 11.65 -5.35
C TYR A 92 7.97 12.27 -5.00
N VAL A 93 8.02 12.98 -3.87
CA VAL A 93 9.19 13.74 -3.38
C VAL A 93 9.53 13.44 -1.91
N THR A 94 8.81 12.53 -1.25
CA THR A 94 9.02 12.27 0.20
C THR A 94 10.24 11.45 0.54
N THR A 95 10.83 10.74 -0.42
CA THR A 95 11.93 9.83 -0.18
C THR A 95 13.14 10.19 -1.04
N ASP A 96 14.34 10.11 -0.46
CA ASP A 96 15.62 10.16 -1.19
C ASP A 96 15.87 8.89 -2.03
N ALA A 97 14.78 8.18 -2.39
CA ALA A 97 14.80 6.89 -3.08
C ALA A 97 15.30 7.01 -4.53
N GLY A 98 15.20 8.20 -5.12
CA GLY A 98 15.74 8.57 -6.42
C GLY A 98 15.41 10.01 -6.81
N ASP A 99 16.16 10.55 -7.77
CA ASP A 99 15.87 11.84 -8.40
C ASP A 99 14.74 11.65 -9.41
N ASN A 100 13.53 12.16 -9.14
CA ASN A 100 12.44 12.20 -10.12
C ASN A 100 12.04 13.65 -10.41
N ASP A 101 12.07 14.01 -11.70
CA ASP A 101 11.71 15.32 -12.23
C ASP A 101 10.51 15.26 -13.20
N GLN A 102 9.91 14.07 -13.38
CA GLN A 102 8.76 13.85 -14.26
C GLN A 102 7.50 13.49 -13.46
N TYR A 103 6.34 13.81 -14.02
CA TYR A 103 5.07 13.35 -13.47
C TYR A 103 4.89 11.85 -13.71
N ASP A 104 4.35 11.16 -12.70
CA ASP A 104 4.05 9.74 -12.78
C ASP A 104 2.92 9.43 -13.78
N LEU A 105 3.12 8.36 -14.55
CA LEU A 105 2.16 7.82 -15.52
C LEU A 105 1.14 6.88 -14.84
N ASN A 106 0.39 7.40 -13.88
CA ASN A 106 -0.75 6.71 -13.29
C ASN A 106 -1.89 7.64 -12.92
N GLU A 107 -3.11 7.15 -13.06
CA GLU A 107 -4.28 7.69 -12.35
C GLU A 107 -4.67 6.72 -11.22
N ASN A 108 -5.23 7.25 -10.13
CA ASN A 108 -5.64 6.38 -9.02
C ASN A 108 -6.93 6.84 -8.34
N TYR A 109 -7.58 5.90 -7.66
CA TYR A 109 -8.76 6.15 -6.85
C TYR A 109 -8.54 5.68 -5.43
N ARG A 110 -8.71 6.59 -4.47
CA ARG A 110 -8.47 6.35 -3.04
C ARG A 110 -9.76 6.04 -2.32
N ILE A 111 -9.78 4.87 -1.68
CA ILE A 111 -10.87 4.44 -0.79
C ILE A 111 -10.26 4.22 0.59
N VAL A 112 -10.99 4.61 1.62
CA VAL A 112 -10.62 4.38 3.02
C VAL A 112 -11.63 3.45 3.68
N ARG A 113 -11.31 2.96 4.88
CA ARG A 113 -12.23 2.10 5.64
C ARG A 113 -13.61 2.73 5.82
N GLU A 114 -14.63 2.06 5.29
CA GLU A 114 -16.02 2.53 5.38
C GLU A 114 -16.46 2.52 6.85
N ARG A 115 -16.90 3.68 7.33
CA ARG A 115 -17.38 3.89 8.70
C ARG A 115 -18.76 4.52 8.68
N LYS A 116 -19.54 4.25 9.73
CA LYS A 116 -20.84 4.89 9.93
C LYS A 116 -20.67 6.39 10.18
N ALA A 117 -21.63 7.20 9.76
CA ALA A 117 -21.56 8.65 9.88
C ALA A 117 -21.40 9.16 11.33
N ASP A 118 -21.83 8.39 12.32
CA ASP A 118 -21.71 8.69 13.76
C ASP A 118 -20.35 8.27 14.35
N HIS A 119 -19.44 7.72 13.55
CA HIS A 119 -18.10 7.35 14.01
C HIS A 119 -17.35 8.58 14.55
N PRO A 120 -16.68 8.50 15.72
CA PRO A 120 -16.01 9.66 16.34
C PRO A 120 -15.02 10.37 15.41
N SER A 121 -14.22 9.63 14.65
CA SER A 121 -13.29 10.22 13.68
C SER A 121 -13.98 10.95 12.51
N ILE A 122 -15.18 10.53 12.10
CA ILE A 122 -15.97 11.24 11.08
C ILE A 122 -16.52 12.54 11.67
N GLN A 123 -17.10 12.48 12.87
CA GLN A 123 -17.62 13.65 13.58
C GLN A 123 -16.53 14.69 13.89
N ALA A 124 -15.29 14.24 14.12
CA ALA A 124 -14.13 15.09 14.33
C ALA A 124 -13.52 15.67 13.04
N GLY A 125 -14.03 15.31 11.86
CA GLY A 125 -13.43 15.73 10.59
C GLY A 125 -12.00 15.22 10.38
N ARG A 126 -11.68 14.03 10.91
CA ARG A 126 -10.34 13.45 10.80
C ARG A 126 -10.12 13.01 9.35
N ARG A 127 -9.03 13.49 8.73
CA ARG A 127 -8.62 13.10 7.35
C ARG A 127 -8.53 11.58 7.22
N PHE A 128 -8.68 11.08 5.99
CA PHE A 128 -8.58 9.65 5.68
C PHE A 128 -9.62 8.74 6.39
N THR A 129 -10.69 9.31 6.95
CA THR A 129 -11.75 8.56 7.65
C THR A 129 -13.00 8.37 6.78
N GLY A 130 -13.11 9.12 5.67
CA GLY A 130 -14.28 9.12 4.80
C GLY A 130 -15.27 10.23 5.20
N PRO A 131 -16.49 10.23 4.64
CA PRO A 131 -17.07 9.17 3.82
C PRO A 131 -16.36 8.99 2.47
N ASN A 132 -16.38 7.77 1.95
CA ASN A 132 -15.88 7.51 0.60
C ASN A 132 -16.81 8.13 -0.45
N LYS A 133 -16.22 8.71 -1.49
CA LYS A 133 -16.91 9.02 -2.74
C LYS A 133 -17.08 7.72 -3.50
N TRP A 134 -18.31 7.28 -3.72
CA TRP A 134 -18.58 6.08 -4.51
C TRP A 134 -19.04 6.49 -5.91
N PRO A 135 -18.63 5.79 -6.99
CA PRO A 135 -19.19 6.05 -8.31
C PRO A 135 -20.70 5.82 -8.30
N PRO A 136 -21.47 6.60 -9.08
CA PRO A 136 -22.91 6.42 -9.19
C PRO A 136 -23.28 4.98 -9.59
N GLN A 137 -24.29 4.41 -8.93
CA GLN A 137 -24.68 3.01 -9.11
C GLN A 137 -25.24 2.73 -10.52
N ASP A 138 -25.76 3.73 -11.21
CA ASP A 138 -26.17 3.64 -12.62
C ASP A 138 -24.98 3.52 -13.59
N LEU A 139 -23.80 4.01 -13.21
CA LEU A 139 -22.57 3.88 -14.00
C LEU A 139 -21.80 2.60 -13.64
N LEU A 140 -21.72 2.26 -12.35
CA LEU A 140 -21.04 1.06 -11.84
C LEU A 140 -21.87 0.37 -10.74
N PRO A 141 -22.85 -0.46 -11.10
CA PRO A 141 -23.80 -1.05 -10.16
C PRO A 141 -23.18 -1.86 -9.02
N ASP A 142 -22.13 -2.61 -9.33
CA ASP A 142 -21.55 -3.59 -8.41
C ASP A 142 -20.31 -3.07 -7.67
N PHE A 143 -19.80 -1.89 -8.03
CA PHE A 143 -18.50 -1.39 -7.58
C PHE A 143 -18.42 -1.33 -6.06
N LYS A 144 -19.33 -0.59 -5.41
CA LYS A 144 -19.29 -0.43 -3.95
C LYS A 144 -19.36 -1.79 -3.24
N SER A 145 -20.30 -2.65 -3.64
CA SER A 145 -20.52 -3.94 -2.98
C SER A 145 -19.32 -4.87 -3.12
N THR A 146 -18.77 -5.00 -4.33
CA THR A 146 -17.62 -5.86 -4.63
C THR A 146 -16.35 -5.36 -3.96
N MET A 147 -16.09 -4.04 -4.00
CA MET A 147 -14.89 -3.47 -3.37
C MET A 147 -14.95 -3.61 -1.85
N LEU A 148 -16.11 -3.44 -1.21
CA LEU A 148 -16.24 -3.67 0.24
C LEU A 148 -16.08 -5.14 0.61
N GLU A 149 -16.62 -6.07 -0.17
CA GLU A 149 -16.40 -7.51 0.01
C GLU A 149 -14.89 -7.84 -0.03
N TYR A 150 -14.20 -7.33 -1.05
CA TYR A 150 -12.76 -7.50 -1.23
C TYR A 150 -11.94 -6.89 -0.08
N TYR A 151 -12.22 -5.63 0.29
CA TYR A 151 -11.47 -4.96 1.36
C TYR A 151 -11.71 -5.56 2.74
N ASN A 152 -12.91 -6.12 3.01
CA ASN A 152 -13.13 -6.88 4.24
C ASN A 152 -12.26 -8.14 4.28
N ALA A 153 -12.11 -8.84 3.15
CA ALA A 153 -11.21 -9.99 3.06
C ALA A 153 -9.74 -9.59 3.25
N MET A 154 -9.31 -8.46 2.68
CA MET A 154 -7.97 -7.90 2.88
C MET A 154 -7.71 -7.45 4.33
N GLU A 155 -8.68 -6.81 4.99
CA GLU A 155 -8.59 -6.45 6.41
C GLU A 155 -8.45 -7.70 7.29
N ASN A 156 -9.23 -8.75 7.01
CA ASN A 156 -9.13 -10.02 7.74
C ASN A 156 -7.77 -10.67 7.58
N LEU A 157 -7.20 -10.66 6.37
CA LEU A 157 -5.83 -11.13 6.15
C LEU A 157 -4.81 -10.28 6.90
N GLY A 158 -4.91 -8.95 6.83
CA GLY A 158 -4.03 -8.04 7.58
C GLY A 158 -4.04 -8.33 9.08
N ARG A 159 -5.21 -8.54 9.67
CA ARG A 159 -5.36 -8.97 11.07
C ARG A 159 -4.73 -10.32 11.34
N ALA A 160 -4.95 -11.31 10.47
CA ALA A 160 -4.40 -12.64 10.61
C ALA A 160 -2.86 -12.67 10.56
N LEU A 161 -2.22 -11.68 9.92
CA LEU A 161 -0.76 -11.55 9.88
C LEU A 161 -0.17 -10.91 11.14
N LEU A 162 -0.95 -10.19 11.96
CA LEU A 162 -0.44 -9.50 13.17
C LEU A 162 0.34 -10.43 14.12
N PRO A 163 -0.12 -11.66 14.42
CA PRO A 163 0.61 -12.55 15.32
C PRO A 163 1.93 -13.07 14.74
N LEU A 164 2.08 -13.11 13.40
CA LEU A 164 3.37 -13.44 12.77
C LEU A 164 4.35 -12.28 12.92
N TYR A 165 3.89 -11.05 12.67
CA TYR A 165 4.71 -9.85 12.85
C TYR A 165 5.15 -9.67 14.30
N ALA A 166 4.27 -9.92 15.27
CA ALA A 166 4.62 -9.86 16.68
C ALA A 166 5.72 -10.87 17.04
N ARG A 167 5.56 -12.14 16.62
CA ARG A 167 6.58 -13.19 16.82
C ARG A 167 7.89 -12.87 16.09
N ALA A 168 7.83 -12.30 14.88
CA ALA A 168 9.01 -11.88 14.12
C ALA A 168 9.77 -10.71 14.80
N LEU A 169 9.11 -10.00 15.72
CA LEU A 169 9.68 -8.93 16.53
C LEU A 169 10.00 -9.35 17.97
N ASP A 170 10.00 -10.64 18.31
CA ASP A 170 10.20 -11.14 19.69
C ASP A 170 9.15 -10.65 20.70
N LEU A 171 7.93 -10.36 20.23
CA LEU A 171 6.81 -9.93 21.05
C LEU A 171 5.81 -11.07 21.26
N ALA A 172 4.94 -10.89 22.26
CA ALA A 172 3.80 -11.78 22.48
C ALA A 172 2.88 -11.78 21.24
N PRO A 173 2.29 -12.92 20.85
CA PRO A 173 1.53 -13.03 19.60
C PRO A 173 0.30 -12.14 19.52
N ASP A 174 -0.22 -11.69 20.66
CA ASP A 174 -1.38 -10.81 20.85
C ASP A 174 -0.98 -9.32 21.04
N TYR A 175 0.31 -8.98 20.94
CA TYR A 175 0.82 -7.64 21.24
C TYR A 175 0.11 -6.53 20.44
N PHE A 176 -0.28 -6.80 19.20
CA PHE A 176 -0.91 -5.82 18.33
C PHE A 176 -2.44 -5.73 18.47
N ASP A 177 -3.10 -6.62 19.22
CA ASP A 177 -4.56 -6.72 19.23
C ASP A 177 -5.25 -5.41 19.62
N GLU A 178 -4.82 -4.78 20.70
CA GLU A 178 -5.37 -3.50 21.19
C GLU A 178 -5.05 -2.31 20.26
N LEU A 179 -3.98 -2.44 19.49
CA LEU A 179 -3.47 -1.39 18.60
C LEU A 179 -4.19 -1.39 17.23
N PHE A 180 -4.94 -2.45 16.93
CA PHE A 180 -5.68 -2.67 15.68
C PHE A 180 -7.16 -2.97 15.96
N THR A 181 -7.76 -2.44 17.03
CA THR A 181 -9.20 -2.61 17.32
C THR A 181 -10.10 -1.89 16.31
N ASP A 182 -9.72 -0.69 15.88
CA ASP A 182 -10.31 0.08 14.76
C ASP A 182 -9.21 0.38 13.72
N PRO A 183 -8.67 -0.66 13.05
CA PRO A 183 -7.53 -0.49 12.19
C PRO A 183 -7.90 0.47 11.08
N THR A 184 -6.89 1.17 10.61
CA THR A 184 -7.04 2.10 9.51
C THR A 184 -6.55 1.39 8.27
N TRP A 185 -7.27 1.58 7.18
CA TRP A 185 -6.75 1.22 5.88
C TRP A 185 -7.24 2.21 4.85
N LEU A 186 -6.38 2.38 3.87
CA LEU A 186 -6.65 3.14 2.67
C LEU A 186 -6.12 2.34 1.49
N THR A 187 -6.59 2.67 0.30
CA THR A 187 -6.23 1.95 -0.90
C THR A 187 -5.82 2.92 -1.99
N ARG A 188 -5.03 2.40 -2.93
CA ARG A 188 -4.82 3.02 -4.23
C ARG A 188 -5.24 2.03 -5.29
N ASN A 189 -6.36 2.32 -5.94
CA ASN A 189 -6.86 1.58 -7.08
C ASN A 189 -6.33 2.26 -8.33
N VAL A 190 -5.28 1.70 -8.92
CA VAL A 190 -4.43 2.41 -9.88
C VAL A 190 -4.64 1.84 -11.27
N HIS A 191 -4.68 2.74 -12.25
CA HIS A 191 -4.52 2.43 -13.67
C HIS A 191 -3.21 3.07 -14.17
N TYR A 192 -2.34 2.24 -14.73
CA TYR A 192 -1.17 2.65 -15.47
C TYR A 192 -1.45 2.41 -16.96
N PRO A 193 -1.56 3.46 -17.79
CA PRO A 193 -1.81 3.30 -19.21
C PRO A 193 -0.58 2.71 -19.91
N ALA A 194 -0.82 2.05 -21.04
CA ALA A 194 0.23 1.69 -21.99
C ALA A 194 0.69 2.96 -22.73
N ALA A 195 1.75 3.59 -22.24
CA ALA A 195 2.25 4.85 -22.79
C ALA A 195 3.78 4.84 -22.93
N PRO A 196 4.33 5.46 -23.99
CA PRO A 196 5.76 5.70 -24.06
C PRO A 196 6.16 6.64 -22.91
N ALA A 197 7.18 6.24 -22.14
CA ALA A 197 7.75 7.07 -21.10
C ALA A 197 8.93 7.88 -21.62
N LYS A 198 9.09 9.09 -21.10
CA LYS A 198 10.33 9.87 -21.23
C LYS A 198 11.43 9.24 -20.39
N ASP A 199 12.66 9.68 -20.61
CA ASP A 199 13.78 9.37 -19.70
C ASP A 199 13.40 9.80 -18.27
N ASN A 200 13.70 8.94 -17.29
CA ASN A 200 13.39 9.13 -15.88
C ASN A 200 11.87 9.25 -15.54
N GLN A 201 10.98 8.85 -16.46
CA GLN A 201 9.54 8.82 -16.20
C GLN A 201 9.06 7.41 -15.86
N PHE A 202 8.28 7.31 -14.78
CA PHE A 202 7.81 6.05 -14.22
C PHE A 202 6.28 5.95 -14.26
N GLY A 203 5.76 4.72 -14.18
CA GLY A 203 4.37 4.51 -13.81
C GLY A 203 4.09 5.02 -12.40
N ILE A 204 4.98 4.69 -11.46
CA ILE A 204 5.14 5.42 -10.18
C ILE A 204 6.64 5.47 -9.82
N SER A 205 7.10 6.65 -9.45
CA SER A 205 8.49 6.92 -9.13
C SER A 205 9.00 6.17 -7.89
N PRO A 206 10.33 6.02 -7.70
CA PRO A 206 10.91 5.47 -6.49
C PRO A 206 10.33 6.08 -5.21
N HIS A 207 9.76 5.25 -4.35
CA HIS A 207 9.19 5.66 -3.07
C HIS A 207 9.20 4.50 -2.06
N THR A 208 9.00 4.82 -0.79
CA THR A 208 8.59 3.87 0.24
C THR A 208 7.11 4.09 0.56
N ASP A 209 6.44 3.04 1.02
CA ASP A 209 5.09 3.17 1.54
C ASP A 209 5.11 3.79 2.94
N HIS A 210 4.02 4.44 3.33
CA HIS A 210 3.91 5.19 4.59
C HIS A 210 3.55 4.31 5.80
N GLY A 211 2.97 3.14 5.55
CA GLY A 211 2.14 2.44 6.53
C GLY A 211 2.85 1.45 7.45
N PHE A 212 2.05 0.59 8.06
CA PHE A 212 2.51 -0.63 8.73
C PHE A 212 2.88 -1.69 7.70
N ILE A 213 1.89 -2.22 6.97
CA ILE A 213 2.13 -3.12 5.81
C ILE A 213 1.24 -2.76 4.63
N THR A 214 1.75 -3.04 3.43
CA THR A 214 0.97 -3.00 2.19
C THR A 214 0.71 -4.42 1.72
N LEU A 215 -0.52 -4.69 1.28
CA LEU A 215 -0.95 -5.93 0.64
C LEU A 215 -1.30 -5.62 -0.82
N LEU A 216 -0.64 -6.28 -1.76
CA LEU A 216 -0.77 -6.01 -3.19
C LEU A 216 -0.91 -7.31 -3.98
N PRO A 217 -2.10 -7.64 -4.52
CA PRO A 217 -2.24 -8.75 -5.45
C PRO A 217 -1.30 -8.59 -6.65
N VAL A 218 -0.68 -9.68 -7.08
CA VAL A 218 0.26 -9.64 -8.21
C VAL A 218 -0.48 -9.36 -9.53
N SER A 219 0.19 -8.63 -10.41
CA SER A 219 -0.28 -8.36 -11.77
C SER A 219 0.49 -9.23 -12.76
N LYS A 220 -0.20 -9.81 -13.75
CA LYS A 220 0.44 -10.49 -14.89
C LYS A 220 1.22 -9.51 -15.79
N VAL A 221 0.81 -8.24 -15.80
CA VAL A 221 1.53 -7.17 -16.49
C VAL A 221 2.70 -6.72 -15.59
N PRO A 222 3.95 -6.86 -16.03
CA PRO A 222 5.13 -6.53 -15.25
C PRO A 222 5.24 -5.01 -15.04
N GLY A 223 6.07 -4.62 -14.08
CA GLY A 223 6.44 -3.21 -13.90
C GLY A 223 7.01 -2.88 -12.53
N LEU A 224 6.67 -3.63 -11.49
CA LEU A 224 7.22 -3.40 -10.14
C LEU A 224 8.72 -3.71 -10.11
N GLU A 225 9.49 -2.80 -9.53
CA GLU A 225 10.88 -3.02 -9.15
C GLU A 225 11.11 -2.61 -7.69
N VAL A 226 11.93 -3.37 -6.98
CA VAL A 226 12.27 -3.20 -5.56
C VAL A 226 13.76 -2.94 -5.44
N LYS A 227 14.16 -1.95 -4.63
CA LYS A 227 15.57 -1.58 -4.45
C LYS A 227 16.20 -2.47 -3.38
N THR A 228 17.19 -3.25 -3.76
CA THR A 228 17.98 -4.08 -2.85
C THR A 228 18.88 -3.21 -1.95
N GLN A 229 19.43 -3.80 -0.88
CA GLN A 229 20.39 -3.10 -0.02
C GLN A 229 21.71 -2.74 -0.72
N THR A 230 22.07 -3.44 -1.80
CA THR A 230 23.23 -3.08 -2.64
C THR A 230 22.95 -1.87 -3.54
N GLY A 231 21.70 -1.40 -3.60
CA GLY A 231 21.25 -0.28 -4.42
C GLY A 231 20.74 -0.66 -5.81
N GLU A 232 20.78 -1.96 -6.15
CA GLU A 232 20.28 -2.48 -7.42
C GLU A 232 18.75 -2.64 -7.41
N TRP A 233 18.13 -2.53 -8.58
CA TRP A 233 16.68 -2.73 -8.75
C TRP A 233 16.38 -4.17 -9.16
N MET A 234 15.58 -4.86 -8.36
CA MET A 234 15.11 -6.22 -8.59
C MET A 234 13.66 -6.19 -9.12
N THR A 235 13.38 -6.94 -10.18
CA THR A 235 12.03 -7.06 -10.75
C THR A 235 11.11 -7.91 -9.88
N GLY A 236 9.87 -7.45 -9.68
CA GLY A 236 8.80 -8.26 -9.12
C GLY A 236 8.12 -9.13 -10.18
N ASP A 237 8.49 -10.40 -10.24
CA ASP A 237 7.92 -11.38 -11.17
C ASP A 237 6.47 -11.79 -10.83
N TYR A 238 5.69 -12.20 -11.84
CA TYR A 238 4.36 -12.76 -11.58
C TYR A 238 4.47 -14.15 -10.94
N VAL A 239 3.89 -14.31 -9.74
CA VAL A 239 3.76 -15.59 -9.04
C VAL A 239 2.29 -15.92 -8.88
N GLU A 240 1.83 -16.99 -9.54
CA GLU A 240 0.41 -17.36 -9.52
C GLU A 240 -0.08 -17.65 -8.10
N GLY A 241 -1.22 -17.07 -7.74
CA GLY A 241 -1.82 -17.22 -6.40
C GLY A 241 -1.07 -16.51 -5.27
N ALA A 242 -0.08 -15.66 -5.59
CA ALA A 242 0.65 -14.89 -4.61
C ALA A 242 0.09 -13.48 -4.40
N MET A 243 0.46 -12.90 -3.26
CA MET A 243 0.28 -11.48 -2.95
C MET A 243 1.60 -10.90 -2.48
N ILE A 244 1.97 -9.72 -2.96
CA ILE A 244 3.13 -8.99 -2.46
C ILE A 244 2.78 -8.34 -1.14
N VAL A 245 3.72 -8.40 -0.20
CA VAL A 245 3.68 -7.71 1.08
C VAL A 245 4.96 -6.95 1.31
N ASN A 246 4.85 -5.73 1.79
CA ASN A 246 5.99 -4.92 2.21
C ASN A 246 5.65 -4.07 3.44
N SER A 247 6.69 -3.73 4.21
CA SER A 247 6.57 -2.79 5.33
C SER A 247 6.72 -1.35 4.85
N GLY A 248 6.06 -0.42 5.54
CA GLY A 248 6.17 1.02 5.29
C GLY A 248 6.98 1.77 6.35
N ASP A 249 7.10 3.08 6.13
CA ASP A 249 7.86 4.01 6.97
C ASP A 249 7.40 4.01 8.42
N PHE A 250 6.10 3.86 8.69
CA PHE A 250 5.60 3.79 10.06
C PHE A 250 6.11 2.53 10.77
N MET A 251 6.12 1.37 10.10
CA MET A 251 6.70 0.14 10.66
C MET A 251 8.21 0.28 10.89
N GLN A 252 8.94 0.89 9.95
CA GLN A 252 10.38 1.13 10.14
C GLN A 252 10.65 2.02 11.35
N LYS A 253 9.90 3.11 11.53
CA LYS A 253 9.99 3.96 12.72
C LYS A 253 9.65 3.18 13.99
N TRP A 254 8.55 2.43 13.97
CA TRP A 254 8.05 1.70 15.13
C TRP A 254 9.02 0.60 15.58
N THR A 255 9.70 -0.03 14.64
CA THR A 255 10.72 -1.06 14.90
C THR A 255 12.12 -0.48 15.07
N ASN A 256 12.25 0.85 15.22
CA ASN A 256 13.51 1.56 15.35
C ASN A 256 14.54 1.20 14.26
N GLY A 257 14.07 0.96 13.03
CA GLY A 257 14.91 0.65 11.86
C GLY A 257 15.23 -0.83 11.68
N ARG A 258 14.73 -1.70 12.57
CA ARG A 258 14.94 -3.15 12.48
C ARG A 258 14.24 -3.75 11.26
N PHE A 259 12.99 -3.39 11.01
CA PHE A 259 12.31 -3.74 9.76
C PHE A 259 12.43 -2.59 8.78
N ILE A 260 12.78 -2.88 7.53
CA ILE A 260 13.11 -1.86 6.53
C ILE A 260 11.90 -1.52 5.65
N ALA A 261 11.68 -0.23 5.40
CA ALA A 261 10.77 0.24 4.37
C ALA A 261 11.56 0.35 3.06
N THR A 262 11.38 -0.62 2.18
CA THR A 262 12.21 -0.74 0.98
C THR A 262 11.70 0.16 -0.14
N PRO A 263 12.59 0.97 -0.76
CA PRO A 263 12.20 1.74 -1.93
C PRO A 263 11.75 0.82 -3.06
N HIS A 264 10.66 1.18 -3.71
CA HIS A 264 10.12 0.46 -4.86
C HIS A 264 9.58 1.46 -5.88
N ARG A 265 9.43 1.02 -7.13
CA ARG A 265 8.91 1.82 -8.24
C ARG A 265 8.10 0.95 -9.19
N VAL A 266 7.36 1.57 -10.08
CA VAL A 266 6.73 0.87 -11.22
C VAL A 266 7.20 1.51 -12.50
N LEU A 267 7.87 0.76 -13.35
CA LEU A 267 8.21 1.17 -14.70
C LEU A 267 6.94 1.39 -15.52
N ALA A 268 6.97 2.32 -16.47
CA ALA A 268 5.85 2.53 -17.38
C ALA A 268 5.56 1.23 -18.15
N PRO A 269 4.35 0.65 -18.02
CA PRO A 269 4.08 -0.65 -18.60
C PRO A 269 3.83 -0.52 -20.11
N LYS A 270 4.10 -1.60 -20.85
CA LYS A 270 3.83 -1.70 -22.29
C LYS A 270 2.37 -2.05 -22.60
N GLU A 271 1.64 -2.50 -21.60
CA GLU A 271 0.23 -2.89 -21.64
C GLU A 271 -0.48 -2.22 -20.46
N GLU A 272 -1.80 -2.04 -20.54
CA GLU A 272 -2.54 -1.44 -19.43
C GLU A 272 -2.43 -2.31 -18.17
N ARG A 273 -2.03 -1.69 -17.06
CA ARG A 273 -1.86 -2.36 -15.78
C ARG A 273 -2.82 -1.78 -14.75
N TYR A 274 -3.55 -2.66 -14.08
CA TYR A 274 -4.53 -2.31 -13.05
C TYR A 274 -4.16 -3.01 -11.76
N ILE A 275 -4.10 -2.28 -10.65
CA ILE A 275 -3.82 -2.85 -9.33
C ILE A 275 -4.70 -2.21 -8.26
N SER A 276 -4.85 -2.90 -7.13
CA SER A 276 -5.44 -2.35 -5.91
C SER A 276 -4.47 -2.58 -4.75
N ALA A 277 -3.63 -1.60 -4.45
CA ALA A 277 -2.77 -1.61 -3.26
C ALA A 277 -3.62 -1.33 -2.01
N PHE A 278 -3.48 -2.16 -0.98
CA PHE A 278 -4.19 -2.05 0.28
C PHE A 278 -3.21 -1.78 1.43
N PHE A 279 -3.25 -0.58 2.00
CA PHE A 279 -2.36 -0.14 3.07
C PHE A 279 -3.04 -0.44 4.42
N PHE A 280 -2.61 -1.50 5.11
CA PHE A 280 -3.16 -1.93 6.40
C PHE A 280 -2.35 -1.32 7.55
N ASN A 281 -3.03 -0.64 8.46
CA ASN A 281 -2.42 0.25 9.44
C ASN A 281 -3.10 0.15 10.82
N PRO A 282 -2.40 0.52 11.91
CA PRO A 282 -2.97 0.54 13.25
C PRO A 282 -4.08 1.59 13.40
N ASN A 283 -4.68 1.65 14.59
CA ASN A 283 -5.56 2.74 14.97
C ASN A 283 -4.83 4.10 14.83
N TRP A 284 -5.58 5.14 14.52
CA TRP A 284 -5.05 6.50 14.24
C TRP A 284 -4.09 7.05 15.30
N ASP A 285 -4.41 6.83 16.58
CA ASP A 285 -3.72 7.46 17.70
C ASP A 285 -2.56 6.59 18.24
N VAL A 286 -2.27 5.45 17.60
CA VAL A 286 -1.10 4.62 17.90
C VAL A 286 0.17 5.40 17.62
N ARG A 287 1.08 5.40 18.58
CA ARG A 287 2.34 6.14 18.56
C ARG A 287 3.47 5.24 18.10
N SER A 288 4.37 5.76 17.27
CA SER A 288 5.59 5.08 16.83
C SER A 288 6.68 5.09 17.91
N GLU A 289 6.31 4.90 19.17
CA GLU A 289 7.28 4.68 20.24
C GLU A 289 8.00 3.35 19.95
N PRO A 290 9.35 3.33 19.98
CA PRO A 290 10.08 2.17 19.54
C PRO A 290 9.71 0.96 20.38
N LEU A 291 9.43 -0.16 19.70
CA LEU A 291 9.00 -1.38 20.37
C LEU A 291 10.05 -1.85 21.37
N PRO A 292 9.66 -2.46 22.52
CA PRO A 292 10.61 -2.86 23.57
C PRO A 292 11.73 -3.79 23.08
N SER A 293 11.46 -4.62 22.07
CA SER A 293 12.42 -5.54 21.45
C SER A 293 13.32 -4.89 20.39
N CYS A 294 13.14 -3.59 20.11
CA CYS A 294 13.82 -2.83 19.06
C CYS A 294 14.72 -1.72 19.61
N VAL A 295 14.81 -1.57 20.94
CA VAL A 295 15.67 -0.58 21.60
C VAL A 295 16.46 -1.20 22.73
N SER A 296 17.72 -0.77 22.87
CA SER A 296 18.59 -1.10 23.99
C SER A 296 19.50 0.08 24.33
N ALA A 297 20.37 -0.08 25.32
CA ALA A 297 21.39 0.94 25.62
C ALA A 297 22.39 1.09 24.46
N GLU A 298 22.65 0.01 23.72
CA GLU A 298 23.56 -0.05 22.56
C GLU A 298 22.88 0.38 21.26
N ALA A 299 21.55 0.26 21.17
CA ALA A 299 20.72 0.68 20.05
C ALA A 299 19.60 1.61 20.53
N PRO A 300 19.90 2.89 20.82
CA PRO A 300 18.91 3.85 21.30
C PRO A 300 17.87 4.20 20.22
N ALA A 301 16.78 4.81 20.64
CA ALA A 301 15.75 5.33 19.74
C ALA A 301 16.36 6.34 18.74
N GLN A 302 16.12 6.16 17.44
CA GLN A 302 16.70 6.99 16.38
C GLN A 302 15.68 7.81 15.58
N PHE A 303 14.37 7.60 15.82
CA PHE A 303 13.28 8.29 15.11
C PHE A 303 12.44 9.15 16.05
N ASP A 304 11.93 10.26 15.52
CA ASP A 304 10.91 11.06 16.20
C ASP A 304 9.59 10.29 16.33
N VAL A 305 8.95 10.41 17.49
CA VAL A 305 7.68 9.76 17.79
C VAL A 305 6.52 10.56 17.20
N THR A 306 5.69 9.90 16.39
CA THR A 306 4.45 10.45 15.83
C THR A 306 3.29 9.50 16.06
N THR A 307 2.07 10.01 16.14
CA THR A 307 0.89 9.16 15.93
C THR A 307 0.82 8.70 14.47
N PHE A 308 0.14 7.59 14.18
CA PHE A 308 -0.07 7.14 12.80
C PHE A 308 -0.78 8.22 11.96
N HIS A 309 -1.78 8.89 12.53
CA HIS A 309 -2.50 9.96 11.84
C HIS A 309 -1.58 11.13 11.45
N GLU A 310 -0.72 11.61 12.36
CA GLU A 310 0.26 12.66 12.07
C GLU A 310 1.26 12.20 10.99
N HIS A 311 1.73 10.96 11.09
CA HIS A 311 2.64 10.38 10.11
C HIS A 311 2.02 10.38 8.70
N LEU A 312 0.79 9.87 8.56
CA LEU A 312 0.09 9.80 7.28
C LEU A 312 -0.20 11.19 6.71
N CYS A 313 -0.66 12.14 7.54
CA CYS A 313 -0.85 13.53 7.12
C CYS A 313 0.44 14.12 6.57
N ASN A 314 1.55 14.01 7.31
CA ASN A 314 2.84 14.54 6.91
C ASN A 314 3.36 13.90 5.61
N TYR A 315 3.19 12.58 5.46
CA TYR A 315 3.58 11.86 4.23
C TYR A 315 2.79 12.35 3.01
N VAL A 316 1.46 12.48 3.15
CA VAL A 316 0.61 12.94 2.05
C VAL A 316 0.85 14.41 1.75
N ASP A 317 0.97 15.27 2.76
CA ASP A 317 1.14 16.71 2.54
C ASP A 317 2.47 17.05 1.88
N ARG A 318 3.52 16.24 2.09
CA ARG A 318 4.80 16.39 1.38
C ARG A 318 4.73 15.97 -0.08
N ASN A 319 4.01 14.89 -0.41
CA ASN A 319 3.87 14.39 -1.79
C ASN A 319 2.81 15.13 -2.62
N TYR A 320 1.84 15.74 -1.95
CA TYR A 320 0.65 16.32 -2.57
C TYR A 320 0.41 17.78 -2.16
N SER A 321 1.45 18.48 -1.69
CA SER A 321 1.35 19.85 -1.18
C SER A 321 0.73 20.80 -2.21
N LYS A 322 -0.14 21.72 -1.77
CA LYS A 322 -0.77 22.75 -2.62
C LYS A 322 0.26 23.64 -3.35
N SER A 323 1.48 23.77 -2.82
CA SER A 323 2.59 24.52 -3.43
C SER A 323 3.48 23.72 -4.39
N SER A 324 3.35 22.38 -4.43
CA SER A 324 4.24 21.49 -5.20
C SER A 324 3.60 20.95 -6.49
N GLY A 325 2.71 21.72 -7.12
CA GLY A 325 2.17 21.36 -8.45
C GLY A 325 0.77 20.77 -8.47
N GLY A 326 -0.03 20.99 -7.42
CA GLY A 326 -1.48 20.95 -7.52
C GLY A 326 -2.06 22.15 -8.28
N GLN A 327 -1.39 22.68 -9.30
CA GLN A 327 -2.10 23.39 -10.35
C GLN A 327 -2.73 22.31 -11.21
N ALA A 328 -4.01 22.04 -10.96
CA ALA A 328 -4.86 21.73 -12.08
C ALA A 328 -4.80 22.97 -12.97
N ASP A 329 -3.81 23.05 -13.86
CA ASP A 329 -4.05 23.73 -15.12
C ASP A 329 -5.39 23.17 -15.60
N GLU A 330 -6.32 24.07 -15.89
CA GLU A 330 -7.52 23.76 -16.64
C GLU A 330 -7.05 23.17 -17.98
N GLN A 331 -6.69 21.89 -18.00
CA GLN A 331 -6.53 21.14 -19.23
C GLN A 331 -7.94 20.94 -19.75
N THR A 332 -8.42 21.98 -20.43
CA THR A 332 -9.30 21.87 -21.57
C THR A 332 -8.84 20.67 -22.38
N SER A 333 -9.72 19.70 -22.51
CA SER A 333 -9.63 18.55 -23.41
C SER A 333 -8.95 18.94 -24.73
N ASP A 334 -7.72 18.48 -24.95
CA ASP A 334 -7.17 18.43 -26.30
C ASP A 334 -7.63 17.10 -26.93
N PRO A 335 -8.46 17.10 -27.99
CA PRO A 335 -9.08 15.89 -28.52
C PRO A 335 -8.13 14.95 -29.28
N ALA A 336 -6.82 15.19 -29.24
CA ALA A 336 -5.86 14.55 -30.14
C ALA A 336 -5.07 13.39 -29.49
N VAL A 337 -5.72 12.55 -28.69
CA VAL A 337 -5.28 11.16 -28.47
C VAL A 337 -6.54 10.31 -28.31
N SER A 338 -7.03 9.75 -29.42
CA SER A 338 -8.10 8.75 -29.47
C SER A 338 -7.60 7.46 -30.08
#